data_AF-A0A0Q5JA47-F1
#
_entry.id   AF-A0A0Q5JA47-F1
#
_cell.length_a   1.000
_cell.length_b   1.000
_cell.length_c   1.000
_cell.angle_alpha   90.00
_cell.angle_beta   90.00
_cell.angle_gamma   90.00
#
_symmetry.space_group_name_H-M   'P 1'
#
loop_
_entity.id
_entity.type
_entity.pdbx_description
1 polymer ?
#
loop_
_entity_poly.entity_id
_entity_poly.type
_entity_poly.pdbx_seq_one_letter_code
_entity_poly.pdbx_strand_id
1 'polypeptide(L)'
;MSSLGERSNGDYPSISALNFIGTLEQDTSIEGAALRQSALSQLESLIRGDGDDTVRAIAAQKVYRLSSPEAAAEAATNYLSHNPSNPLVMETLNSVRSGDVELTPPLRSKLAAAVSRPQASQSEIQSFAALTKARGS
;
A
#
# COMPACT_ATOMS: atom_id res chain seq x y z
N MET A 1 -9.83 -35.64 -31.20
CA MET A 1 -10.47 -34.32 -31.37
C MET A 1 -11.65 -34.27 -30.42
N SER A 2 -11.80 -33.14 -29.71
CA SER A 2 -12.68 -32.90 -28.53
C SER A 2 -12.15 -33.56 -27.23
N SER A 3 -12.12 -32.94 -26.05
CA SER A 3 -12.61 -31.65 -25.55
C SER A 3 -11.64 -31.15 -24.48
N LEU A 4 -11.22 -29.88 -24.54
CA LEU A 4 -10.67 -29.20 -23.37
C LEU A 4 -11.83 -28.90 -22.44
N GLY A 5 -11.90 -29.66 -21.35
CA GLY A 5 -12.85 -29.44 -20.27
C GLY A 5 -12.58 -28.13 -19.52
N GLU A 6 -13.67 -27.45 -19.22
CA GLU A 6 -13.77 -26.41 -18.21
C GLU A 6 -13.03 -26.79 -16.92
N ARG A 7 -12.08 -25.94 -16.54
CA ARG A 7 -11.68 -25.72 -15.13
C ARG A 7 -11.53 -24.21 -14.92
N SER A 8 -12.59 -23.62 -14.37
CA SER A 8 -12.58 -22.64 -13.26
C SER A 8 -11.58 -21.48 -13.39
N ASN A 9 -11.99 -20.30 -13.84
CA ASN A 9 -12.61 -19.26 -13.00
C ASN A 9 -11.83 -19.05 -11.67
N GLY A 10 -10.97 -18.02 -11.59
CA GLY A 10 -10.45 -17.55 -10.30
C GLY A 10 -9.12 -16.76 -10.23
N ASP A 11 -8.09 -17.08 -11.03
CA ASP A 11 -6.72 -16.91 -10.46
C ASP A 11 -5.72 -15.95 -11.14
N TYR A 12 -6.03 -15.24 -12.21
CA TYR A 12 -5.01 -14.38 -12.87
C TYR A 12 -5.35 -12.90 -13.20
N PRO A 13 -6.32 -12.21 -12.56
CA PRO A 13 -6.41 -10.75 -12.70
C PRO A 13 -5.23 -10.04 -12.02
N SER A 14 -4.62 -10.68 -11.01
CA SER A 14 -3.54 -10.12 -10.20
C SER A 14 -2.22 -10.02 -10.98
N ILE A 15 -1.82 -11.06 -11.71
CA ILE A 15 -0.56 -11.06 -12.47
C ILE A 15 -0.67 -10.18 -13.72
N SER A 16 -1.83 -10.15 -14.39
CA SER A 16 -2.07 -9.22 -15.50
C SER A 16 -2.12 -7.76 -15.04
N ALA A 17 -2.69 -7.46 -13.87
CA ALA A 17 -2.61 -6.12 -13.28
C ALA A 17 -1.19 -5.75 -12.86
N LEU A 18 -0.40 -6.71 -12.33
CA LEU A 18 1.00 -6.48 -11.98
C LEU A 18 1.90 -6.29 -13.20
N ASN A 19 1.69 -7.05 -14.28
CA ASN A 19 2.37 -6.83 -15.56
C ASN A 19 1.95 -5.50 -16.21
N PHE A 20 0.67 -5.11 -16.09
CA PHE A 20 0.18 -3.81 -16.57
C PHE A 20 0.78 -2.62 -15.79
N ILE A 21 1.01 -2.77 -14.49
CA ILE A 21 1.75 -1.80 -13.67
C ILE A 21 3.21 -1.70 -14.13
N GLY A 22 3.86 -2.83 -14.43
CA GLY A 22 5.23 -2.84 -14.99
C GLY A 22 5.34 -2.17 -16.36
N THR A 23 4.32 -2.28 -17.23
CA THR A 23 4.28 -1.56 -18.51
C THR A 23 4.05 -0.06 -18.33
N LEU A 24 3.25 0.35 -17.35
CA LEU A 24 3.03 1.76 -17.03
C LEU A 24 4.30 2.44 -16.50
N GLU A 25 5.17 1.75 -15.76
CA GLU A 25 6.45 2.30 -15.26
C GLU A 25 7.40 2.70 -16.40
N GLN A 26 7.22 2.14 -17.60
CA GLN A 26 8.01 2.48 -18.80
C GLN A 26 7.27 3.37 -19.79
N ASP A 27 5.96 3.57 -19.63
CA ASP A 27 5.13 4.37 -20.54
C ASP A 27 4.87 5.77 -19.95
N THR A 28 5.68 6.74 -20.37
CA THR A 28 5.56 8.17 -20.04
C THR A 28 4.53 8.91 -20.92
N SER A 29 3.66 8.19 -21.62
CA SER A 29 2.61 8.79 -22.44
C SER A 29 1.52 9.45 -21.59
N ILE A 30 0.95 10.56 -22.10
CA ILE A 30 -0.06 11.37 -21.41
C ILE A 30 -1.30 10.55 -21.01
N GLU A 31 -1.67 9.55 -21.82
CA GLU A 31 -2.82 8.67 -21.55
C GLU A 31 -2.57 7.71 -20.37
N GLY A 32 -1.34 7.21 -20.20
CA GLY A 32 -0.95 6.38 -19.05
C GLY A 32 -0.94 7.16 -17.74
N ALA A 33 -0.56 8.44 -17.78
CA ALA A 33 -0.63 9.34 -16.64
C ALA A 33 -2.08 9.63 -16.22
N ALA A 34 -2.99 9.84 -17.19
CA ALA A 34 -4.41 10.06 -16.92
C ALA A 34 -5.09 8.82 -16.30
N LEU A 35 -4.77 7.61 -16.80
CA LEU A 35 -5.28 6.36 -16.24
C LEU A 35 -4.75 6.12 -14.82
N ARG A 36 -3.48 6.41 -14.55
CA ARG A 36 -2.91 6.38 -13.19
C ARG A 36 -3.62 7.34 -12.24
N GLN A 37 -3.85 8.59 -12.65
CA GLN A 37 -4.55 9.57 -11.81
C GLN A 37 -6.00 9.16 -11.52
N SER A 38 -6.69 8.57 -12.49
CA SER A 38 -8.03 8.02 -12.31
C SER A 38 -8.02 6.83 -11.33
N ALA A 39 -7.06 5.93 -11.45
CA ALA A 39 -6.91 4.80 -10.53
C ALA A 39 -6.58 5.26 -9.11
N LEU A 40 -5.66 6.22 -8.95
CA LEU A 40 -5.32 6.81 -7.65
C LEU A 40 -6.56 7.45 -7.00
N SER A 41 -7.31 8.28 -7.73
CA SER A 41 -8.53 8.92 -7.21
C SER A 41 -9.56 7.90 -6.68
N GLN A 42 -9.71 6.77 -7.37
CA GLN A 42 -10.60 5.68 -6.94
C GLN A 42 -10.07 4.97 -5.69
N LEU A 43 -8.77 4.67 -5.63
CA LEU A 43 -8.14 4.07 -4.46
C LEU A 43 -8.22 4.99 -3.24
N GLU A 44 -7.98 6.29 -3.40
CA GLU A 44 -8.12 7.26 -2.32
C GLU A 44 -9.55 7.37 -1.79
N SER A 45 -10.54 7.18 -2.65
CA SER A 45 -11.95 7.14 -2.25
C SER A 45 -12.25 5.90 -1.41
N LEU A 46 -11.68 4.74 -1.78
CA LEU A 46 -11.80 3.50 -1.00
C LEU A 46 -11.13 3.62 0.37
N ILE A 47 -9.97 4.27 0.44
CA ILE A 47 -9.23 4.48 1.71
C ILE A 47 -10.02 5.38 2.67
N ARG A 48 -10.67 6.41 2.13
CA ARG A 48 -11.44 7.39 2.92
C ARG A 48 -12.85 6.93 3.28
N GLY A 49 -13.40 5.94 2.59
CA GLY A 49 -14.74 5.42 2.88
C GLY A 49 -14.82 4.57 4.15
N ASP A 50 -16.03 4.30 4.62
CA ASP A 50 -16.36 3.43 5.77
C ASP A 50 -16.26 1.93 5.46
N GLY A 51 -15.48 1.55 4.44
CA GLY A 51 -15.33 0.15 4.02
C GLY A 51 -14.50 -0.71 4.99
N ASP A 52 -14.30 -1.96 4.62
CA ASP A 52 -13.48 -2.93 5.35
C ASP A 52 -12.01 -2.46 5.49
N ASP A 53 -11.43 -2.64 6.68
CA ASP A 53 -10.05 -2.21 6.97
C ASP A 53 -9.00 -2.92 6.10
N THR A 54 -9.27 -4.15 5.69
CA THR A 54 -8.41 -4.92 4.77
C THR A 54 -8.47 -4.34 3.38
N VAL A 55 -9.66 -3.98 2.90
CA VAL A 55 -9.83 -3.32 1.59
C VAL A 55 -9.09 -2.00 1.56
N ARG A 56 -9.15 -1.23 2.65
CA ARG A 56 -8.40 0.03 2.80
C ARG A 56 -6.88 -0.18 2.79
N ALA A 57 -6.38 -1.22 3.48
CA ALA A 57 -4.96 -1.55 3.46
C ALA A 57 -4.49 -1.98 2.05
N ILE A 58 -5.28 -2.78 1.34
CA ILE A 58 -4.97 -3.17 -0.06
C ILE A 58 -4.99 -1.94 -0.98
N ALA A 59 -5.93 -1.01 -0.79
CA ALA A 59 -5.97 0.22 -1.55
C ALA A 59 -4.73 1.10 -1.28
N ALA A 60 -4.32 1.21 -0.02
CA ALA A 60 -3.10 1.93 0.37
C ALA A 60 -1.84 1.30 -0.25
N GLN A 61 -1.71 -0.03 -0.21
CA GLN A 61 -0.62 -0.75 -0.89
C GLN A 61 -0.52 -0.39 -2.37
N LYS A 62 -1.65 -0.35 -3.07
CA LYS A 62 -1.69 0.01 -4.49
C LYS A 62 -1.30 1.47 -4.71
N VAL A 63 -1.73 2.39 -3.84
CA VAL A 63 -1.30 3.80 -3.91
C VAL A 63 0.21 3.91 -3.73
N TYR A 64 0.80 3.21 -2.76
CA TYR A 64 2.24 3.26 -2.50
C TYR A 64 3.04 2.79 -3.71
N ARG A 65 2.64 1.67 -4.32
CA ARG A 65 3.32 1.12 -5.50
C ARG A 65 3.16 1.95 -6.78
N LEU A 66 2.12 2.79 -6.85
CA LEU A 66 1.86 3.65 -8.00
C LEU A 66 2.43 5.06 -7.84
N SER A 67 2.99 5.38 -6.67
CA SER A 67 3.51 6.70 -6.32
C SER A 67 5.03 6.66 -6.19
N SER A 68 5.67 7.83 -6.21
CA SER A 68 7.07 7.92 -5.76
C SER A 68 7.16 7.59 -4.26
N PRO A 69 8.30 7.08 -3.76
CA PRO A 69 8.45 6.76 -2.33
C PRO A 69 8.14 7.93 -1.39
N GLU A 70 8.46 9.16 -1.81
CA GLU A 70 8.18 10.40 -1.06
C GLU A 70 6.67 10.70 -1.03
N ALA A 71 5.99 10.67 -2.19
CA ALA A 71 4.55 10.88 -2.27
C ALA A 71 3.76 9.78 -1.53
N ALA A 72 4.25 8.55 -1.59
CA ALA A 72 3.70 7.43 -0.84
C ALA A 72 3.83 7.65 0.68
N ALA A 73 4.92 8.26 1.15
CA ALA A 73 5.13 8.60 2.56
C ALA A 73 4.17 9.68 3.06
N GLU A 74 3.90 10.70 2.23
CA GLU A 74 2.89 11.72 2.52
C GLU A 74 1.49 11.09 2.59
N ALA A 75 1.13 10.27 1.62
CA ALA A 75 -0.14 9.54 1.60
C ALA A 75 -0.30 8.64 2.83
N ALA A 76 0.73 7.86 3.19
CA ALA A 76 0.73 7.02 4.37
C ALA A 76 0.55 7.80 5.67
N THR A 77 1.22 8.95 5.80
CA THR A 77 1.08 9.85 6.94
C THR A 77 -0.36 10.35 7.07
N ASN A 78 -0.98 10.70 5.94
CA ASN A 78 -2.37 11.13 5.89
C ASN A 78 -3.34 10.00 6.30
N TYR A 79 -3.20 8.81 5.72
CA TYR A 79 -4.09 7.68 5.99
C TYR A 79 -4.02 7.23 7.46
N LEU A 80 -2.81 7.11 8.01
CA LEU A 80 -2.59 6.77 9.42
C LEU A 80 -3.11 7.84 10.39
N SER A 81 -3.22 9.10 9.95
CA SER A 81 -3.79 10.17 10.78
C SER A 81 -5.31 10.08 10.90
N HIS A 82 -5.98 9.53 9.89
CA HIS A 82 -7.44 9.42 9.86
C HIS A 82 -7.94 8.16 10.56
N ASN A 83 -7.41 7.00 10.19
CA ASN A 83 -7.81 5.74 10.80
C ASN A 83 -6.66 4.72 10.75
N PRO A 84 -5.78 4.69 11.77
CA PRO A 84 -4.72 3.72 11.82
C PRO A 84 -5.31 2.39 12.30
N SER A 85 -5.69 1.52 11.36
CA SER A 85 -6.10 0.14 11.63
C SER A 85 -4.89 -0.81 11.61
N ASN A 86 -5.00 -1.97 12.27
CA ASN A 86 -3.90 -2.97 12.30
C ASN A 86 -3.43 -3.38 10.89
N PRO A 87 -4.33 -3.68 9.92
CA PRO A 87 -3.92 -4.02 8.56
C PRO A 87 -3.16 -2.88 7.85
N LEU A 88 -3.64 -1.64 8.01
CA LEU A 88 -3.02 -0.48 7.36
C LEU A 88 -1.62 -0.20 7.94
N VAL A 89 -1.46 -0.26 9.26
CA VAL A 89 -0.14 -0.04 9.89
C VAL A 89 0.85 -1.10 9.46
N MET A 90 0.45 -2.39 9.48
CA MET A 90 1.32 -3.48 9.04
C MET A 90 1.71 -3.34 7.58
N GLU A 91 0.77 -2.96 6.70
CA GLU A 91 1.07 -2.73 5.29
C GLU A 91 2.09 -1.60 5.12
N THR A 92 1.86 -0.45 5.76
CA THR A 92 2.80 0.68 5.69
C THR A 92 4.19 0.29 6.21
N LEU A 93 4.28 -0.47 7.30
CA LEU A 93 5.57 -0.96 7.81
C LEU A 93 6.28 -1.88 6.79
N ASN A 94 5.53 -2.74 6.11
CA ASN A 94 6.06 -3.60 5.06
C ASN A 94 6.52 -2.80 3.85
N SER A 95 5.74 -1.83 3.38
CA SER A 95 6.06 -0.98 2.23
C SER A 95 7.28 -0.09 2.50
N VAL A 96 7.48 0.36 3.74
CA VAL A 96 8.72 1.06 4.12
C VAL A 96 9.92 0.12 4.09
N ARG A 97 9.74 -1.13 4.51
CA ARG A 97 10.82 -2.13 4.50
C ARG A 97 11.22 -2.55 3.09
N SER A 98 10.28 -2.64 2.15
CA SER A 98 10.55 -2.94 0.73
C SER A 98 11.11 -1.74 -0.05
N GLY A 99 10.94 -0.52 0.48
CA GLY A 99 11.38 0.72 -0.17
C GLY A 99 10.32 1.39 -1.05
N ASP A 100 9.10 0.84 -1.11
CA ASP A 100 7.95 1.46 -1.79
C ASP A 100 7.50 2.76 -1.09
N VAL A 101 7.79 2.90 0.20
CA VAL A 101 7.48 4.09 1.00
C VAL A 101 8.75 4.61 1.68
N GLU A 102 9.02 5.89 1.55
CA GLU A 102 10.14 6.51 2.27
C GLU A 102 9.83 6.70 3.75
N LEU A 103 10.73 6.28 4.64
CA LEU A 103 10.59 6.55 6.08
C LEU A 103 10.98 8.00 6.40
N THR A 104 10.06 8.92 6.15
CA THR A 104 10.23 10.33 6.52
C THR A 104 10.03 10.54 8.03
N PRO A 105 10.59 11.61 8.63
CA PRO A 105 10.38 11.91 10.05
C PRO A 105 8.89 12.04 10.47
N PRO A 106 8.00 12.68 9.67
CA PRO A 106 6.56 12.70 9.94
C PRO A 106 5.95 11.30 9.96
N LEU A 107 6.26 10.47 8.96
CA LEU A 107 5.73 9.11 8.87
C LEU A 107 6.21 8.24 10.04
N ARG A 108 7.49 8.34 10.39
CA ARG A 108 8.06 7.63 11.55
C ARG A 108 7.33 7.99 12.83
N SER A 109 7.02 9.27 13.03
CA SER A 109 6.32 9.75 14.22
C SER A 109 4.88 9.23 14.26
N LYS A 110 4.19 9.17 13.12
CA LYS A 110 2.84 8.59 13.01
C LYS A 110 2.83 7.09 13.24
N LEU A 111 3.79 6.35 12.69
CA LEU A 111 3.93 4.92 12.94
C LEU A 111 4.22 4.65 14.43
N ALA A 112 5.10 5.44 15.07
CA ALA A 112 5.36 5.33 16.50
C ALA A 112 4.08 5.52 17.34
N ALA A 113 3.27 6.53 17.02
CA ALA A 113 1.98 6.75 17.66
C ALA A 113 1.00 5.59 17.40
N ALA A 114 0.96 5.10 16.15
CA ALA A 114 0.08 4.02 15.74
C ALA A 114 0.41 2.69 16.44
N VAL A 115 1.68 2.36 16.64
CA VAL A 115 2.08 1.13 17.38
C VAL A 115 2.00 1.27 18.89
N SER A 116 1.87 2.50 19.41
CA SER A 116 1.71 2.76 20.85
C SER A 116 0.24 2.74 21.30
N ARG A 117 -0.71 2.56 20.37
CA ARG A 117 -2.14 2.51 20.71
C ARG A 117 -2.48 1.23 21.49
N PRO A 118 -3.52 1.24 22.35
CA PRO A 118 -3.88 0.08 23.18
C PRO A 118 -4.19 -1.21 22.40
N GLN A 119 -4.69 -1.05 21.16
CA GLN A 119 -5.10 -2.13 20.27
C GLN A 119 -4.04 -2.56 19.25
N ALA A 120 -2.81 -2.02 19.33
CA ALA A 120 -1.72 -2.44 18.48
C ALA A 120 -1.35 -3.90 18.77
N SER A 121 -1.16 -4.67 17.71
CA SER A 121 -0.65 -6.02 17.78
C SER A 121 0.84 -6.03 18.13
N GLN A 122 1.30 -7.12 18.78
CA GLN A 122 2.73 -7.31 19.03
C GLN A 122 3.55 -7.33 17.74
N SER A 123 2.97 -7.80 16.63
CA SER A 123 3.61 -7.82 15.31
C SER A 123 3.92 -6.42 14.79
N GLU A 124 3.02 -5.45 14.99
CA GLU A 124 3.24 -4.05 14.61
C GLU A 124 4.40 -3.44 15.39
N ILE A 125 4.41 -3.66 16.71
CA ILE A 125 5.43 -3.14 17.62
C ILE A 125 6.81 -3.72 17.24
N GLN A 126 6.90 -5.03 17.04
CA GLN A 126 8.14 -5.70 16.65
C GLN A 126 8.63 -5.24 15.26
N SER A 127 7.71 -5.10 14.29
CA SER A 127 8.06 -4.65 12.94
C SER A 127 8.59 -3.23 12.94
N PHE A 128 7.96 -2.32 13.70
CA PHE A 128 8.44 -0.94 13.86
C PHE A 128 9.78 -0.86 14.61
N ALA A 129 9.98 -1.68 15.64
CA ALA A 129 11.25 -1.74 16.37
C ALA A 129 12.40 -2.25 15.46
N ALA A 130 12.15 -3.28 14.65
CA ALA A 130 13.13 -3.79 13.68
C ALA A 130 13.50 -2.73 12.63
N LEU A 131 12.50 -2.01 12.12
CA LEU A 131 12.67 -0.94 11.14
C LEU A 131 13.54 0.21 11.67
N THR A 132 13.30 0.64 12.90
CA THR A 132 14.05 1.74 13.53
C THR A 132 15.46 1.36 13.94
N LYS A 133 15.69 0.09 14.30
CA LYS A 133 17.04 -0.43 14.60
C LYS A 133 17.90 -0.56 13.33
N ALA A 134 17.34 -1.03 12.22
CA ALA A 134 18.06 -1.24 10.97
C ALA A 134 18.59 0.06 10.32
N ARG A 135 17.95 1.21 10.56
CA ARG A 135 18.39 2.52 10.04
C ARG A 135 19.18 3.38 11.04
N GLY A 136 19.36 2.91 12.28
CA GLY A 136 20.13 3.59 13.32
C GLY A 136 21.53 3.01 13.56
N SER A 137 21.96 2.06 12.71
CA SER A 137 23.28 1.40 12.77
C SER A 137 24.18 1.89 11.64
#